data_AF-M1BC97-F1
#
_entry.id   AF-M1BC97-F1
#
_cell.length_a   1.000
_cell.length_b   1.000
_cell.length_c   1.000
_cell.angle_alpha   90.00
_cell.angle_beta   90.00
_cell.angle_gamma   90.00
#
_symmetry.space_group_name_H-M   'P 1'
#
loop_
_entity.id
_entity.type
_entity.pdbx_description
1 polymer ?
#
loop_
_entity_poly.entity_id
_entity_poly.type
_entity_poly.pdbx_seq_one_letter_code
_entity_poly.pdbx_strand_id
1 'polypeptide(L)'
;MNSAALVWPLFNSLQAFWPGLQVLAGDIEPAIRTHAAFFSVWRRYGFTPEGFNLATLSVQQGQKSYPLRPELIESTYWLYKATRDPRYLDAGREILASLQYGARCTCGYCHISDVEFHKQEDHMESFFLAETVRNKARFYLTMFYLWYISLFLCFVQMI
;
A
#
# COMPACT_ATOMS: atom_id res chain seq x y z
N MET A 1 18.30 -16.16 23.36
CA MET A 1 18.17 -15.13 22.32
C MET A 1 17.57 -13.90 22.98
N ASN A 2 18.36 -13.17 23.79
CA ASN A 2 17.80 -12.25 24.81
C ASN A 2 18.37 -10.82 24.74
N SER A 3 19.25 -10.54 23.78
CA SER A 3 19.69 -9.17 23.51
C SER A 3 18.81 -8.69 22.38
N ALA A 4 17.86 -7.78 22.62
CA ALA A 4 17.06 -7.13 21.60
C ALA A 4 17.93 -6.16 20.75
N ALA A 5 19.05 -6.67 20.24
CA ALA A 5 20.00 -5.94 19.43
C ALA A 5 19.45 -5.82 18.02
N LEU A 6 19.42 -4.59 17.51
CA LEU A 6 19.03 -4.27 16.15
C LEU A 6 20.12 -4.78 15.20
N VAL A 7 19.92 -5.96 14.60
CA VAL A 7 20.93 -6.56 13.70
C VAL A 7 20.78 -6.02 12.28
N TRP A 8 19.55 -5.89 11.78
CA TRP A 8 19.25 -5.46 10.40
C TRP A 8 18.01 -4.55 10.36
N PRO A 9 18.18 -3.21 10.39
CA PRO A 9 17.07 -2.26 10.32
C PRO A 9 16.61 -2.00 8.88
N LEU A 10 16.29 -3.07 8.15
CA LEU A 10 15.83 -2.99 6.77
C LEU A 10 14.31 -3.19 6.70
N PHE A 11 13.61 -2.18 6.20
CA PHE A 11 12.22 -2.27 5.79
C PHE A 11 12.15 -2.71 4.33
N ASN A 12 11.32 -3.70 4.03
CA ASN A 12 11.02 -4.12 2.67
C ASN A 12 9.55 -3.90 2.33
N SER A 13 9.26 -3.76 1.04
CA SER A 13 7.88 -3.57 0.56
C SER A 13 6.97 -4.75 0.90
N LEU A 14 7.51 -5.97 1.03
CA LEU A 14 6.75 -7.15 1.48
C LEU A 14 6.22 -6.99 2.91
N GLN A 15 7.01 -6.47 3.86
CA GLN A 15 6.62 -6.27 5.26
C GLN A 15 5.39 -5.38 5.44
N ALA A 16 4.96 -4.66 4.39
CA ALA A 16 3.72 -3.90 4.39
C ALA A 16 2.44 -4.76 4.57
N PHE A 17 2.53 -6.11 4.53
CA PHE A 17 1.42 -6.99 4.89
C PHE A 17 1.14 -7.00 6.41
N TRP A 18 2.16 -6.70 7.23
CA TRP A 18 2.12 -6.85 8.69
C TRP A 18 0.98 -6.09 9.39
N PRO A 19 0.66 -4.84 9.03
CA PRO A 19 -0.46 -4.13 9.67
C PRO A 19 -1.80 -4.81 9.38
N GLY A 20 -1.97 -5.44 8.21
CA GLY A 20 -3.15 -6.23 7.91
C GLY A 20 -3.27 -7.45 8.83
N LEU A 21 -2.16 -8.13 9.08
CA LEU A 21 -2.11 -9.26 10.02
C LEU A 21 -2.40 -8.82 11.47
N GLN A 22 -1.85 -7.69 11.90
CA GLN A 22 -2.11 -7.12 13.23
C GLN A 22 -3.60 -6.83 13.42
N VAL A 23 -4.27 -6.28 12.40
CA VAL A 23 -5.72 -6.09 12.43
C VAL A 23 -6.47 -7.42 12.57
N LEU A 24 -6.05 -8.46 11.85
CA LEU A 24 -6.68 -9.78 11.95
C LEU A 24 -6.48 -10.42 13.33
N ALA A 25 -5.36 -10.12 14.00
CA ALA A 25 -5.09 -10.56 15.37
C ALA A 25 -5.88 -9.76 16.43
N GLY A 26 -6.52 -8.65 16.05
CA GLY A 26 -7.25 -7.75 16.96
C GLY A 26 -6.42 -6.58 17.48
N ASP A 27 -5.15 -6.48 17.12
CA ASP A 27 -4.22 -5.43 17.54
C ASP A 27 -4.31 -4.21 16.60
N ILE A 28 -5.41 -3.46 16.71
CA ILE A 28 -5.69 -2.34 15.80
C ILE A 28 -4.75 -1.15 16.05
N GLU A 29 -4.55 -0.72 17.30
CA GLU A 29 -3.72 0.45 17.59
C GLU A 29 -2.25 0.32 17.12
N PRO A 30 -1.56 -0.81 17.35
CA PRO A 30 -0.25 -1.06 16.75
C PRO A 30 -0.29 -1.05 15.23
N ALA A 31 -1.33 -1.64 14.62
CA ALA A 31 -1.50 -1.67 13.16
C ALA A 31 -1.62 -0.28 12.55
N ILE A 32 -2.32 0.64 13.22
CA ILE A 32 -2.46 2.03 12.76
C ILE A 32 -1.08 2.70 12.73
N ARG A 33 -0.26 2.50 13.76
CA ARG A 33 1.09 3.10 13.83
C ARG A 33 2.03 2.55 12.77
N THR A 34 2.05 1.23 12.58
CA THR A 34 2.90 0.58 11.58
C THR A 34 2.48 0.94 10.16
N HIS A 35 1.18 0.96 9.88
CA HIS A 35 0.65 1.40 8.59
C HIS A 35 0.96 2.86 8.30
N ALA A 36 0.81 3.77 9.27
CA ALA A 36 1.15 5.18 9.10
C ALA A 36 2.62 5.37 8.76
N ALA A 37 3.52 4.60 9.39
CA ALA A 37 4.95 4.61 9.07
C ALA A 37 5.20 4.16 7.61
N PHE A 38 4.61 3.05 7.18
CA PHE A 38 4.77 2.57 5.79
C PHE A 38 4.16 3.51 4.76
N PHE A 39 2.98 4.08 5.06
CA PHE A 39 2.33 5.05 4.21
C PHE A 39 3.12 6.37 4.11
N SER A 40 3.86 6.76 5.15
CA SER A 40 4.75 7.92 5.08
C SER A 40 5.88 7.75 4.06
N VAL A 41 6.43 6.53 3.92
CA VAL A 41 7.43 6.20 2.90
C VAL A 41 6.80 6.27 1.51
N TRP A 42 5.59 5.71 1.36
CA TRP A 42 4.83 5.81 0.11
C TRP A 42 4.56 7.25 -0.30
N ARG A 43 4.14 8.12 0.63
CA ARG A 43 3.90 9.54 0.33
C ARG A 43 5.17 10.30 -0.07
N ARG A 44 6.34 9.87 0.41
CA ARG A 44 7.63 10.51 0.09
C ARG A 44 8.13 10.13 -1.30
N TYR A 45 8.04 8.85 -1.67
CA TYR A 45 8.64 8.33 -2.91
C TYR A 45 7.61 7.96 -3.99
N GLY A 46 6.32 8.03 -3.69
CA GLY A 46 5.25 7.54 -4.56
C GLY A 46 5.07 6.02 -4.54
N PHE A 47 6.09 5.27 -4.13
CA PHE A 47 6.14 3.81 -4.09
C PHE A 47 6.95 3.33 -2.87
N THR A 48 6.73 2.09 -2.43
CA THR A 48 7.55 1.46 -1.38
C THR A 48 8.78 0.77 -1.98
N PRO A 49 10.01 1.20 -1.70
CA PRO A 49 11.19 0.50 -2.18
C PRO A 49 11.31 -0.91 -1.58
N GLU A 50 11.99 -1.83 -2.27
CA GLU A 50 12.30 -3.16 -1.73
C GLU A 50 13.24 -3.14 -0.52
N GLY A 51 14.10 -2.13 -0.41
CA GLY A 51 14.99 -1.96 0.73
C GLY A 51 15.04 -0.51 1.18
N PHE A 52 14.49 -0.23 2.34
CA PHE A 52 14.55 1.06 3.02
C PHE A 52 15.27 0.90 4.36
N ASN A 53 16.39 1.58 4.51
CA ASN A 53 17.15 1.52 5.75
C ASN A 53 16.52 2.46 6.78
N LEU A 54 16.01 1.91 7.87
CA LEU A 54 15.34 2.65 8.94
C LEU A 54 16.32 3.49 9.78
N ALA A 55 17.61 3.12 9.82
CA ALA A 55 18.62 3.87 10.55
C ALA A 55 19.03 5.16 9.80
N THR A 56 19.13 5.10 8.48
CA THR A 56 19.50 6.26 7.64
C THR A 56 18.29 6.97 7.03
N LEU A 57 17.09 6.40 7.16
CA LEU A 57 15.84 6.88 6.56
C LEU A 57 15.97 7.12 5.04
N SER A 58 16.74 6.25 4.38
CA SER A 58 17.06 6.33 2.96
C SER A 58 16.89 4.97 2.27
N VAL A 59 16.68 5.01 0.97
CA VAL A 59 16.59 3.80 0.16
C VAL A 59 17.96 3.12 0.09
N GLN A 60 18.01 1.81 0.33
CA GLN A 60 19.24 1.03 0.24
C GLN A 60 19.70 0.94 -1.21
N GLN A 61 21.00 1.21 -1.45
CA GLN A 61 21.57 1.06 -2.79
C GLN A 61 21.47 -0.40 -3.25
N GLY A 62 20.91 -0.59 -4.45
CA GLY A 62 20.64 -1.91 -5.03
C GLY A 62 19.24 -2.48 -4.78
N GLN A 63 18.43 -1.85 -3.90
CA GLN A 63 17.05 -2.29 -3.61
C GLN A 63 16.04 -1.14 -3.74
N LYS A 64 16.24 -0.31 -4.77
CA LYS A 64 15.36 0.83 -5.08
C LYS A 64 14.18 0.46 -5.96
N SER A 65 14.10 -0.80 -6.37
CA SER A 65 13.04 -1.32 -7.21
C SER A 65 11.72 -1.42 -6.44
N TYR A 66 10.62 -1.39 -7.19
CA TYR A 66 9.28 -1.69 -6.69
C TYR A 66 8.51 -2.54 -7.71
N PRO A 67 8.27 -3.83 -7.41
CA PRO A 67 7.56 -4.76 -8.29
C PRO A 67 6.04 -4.73 -8.12
N LEU A 68 5.45 -3.54 -7.96
CA LEU A 68 4.00 -3.33 -7.95
C LEU A 68 3.25 -4.18 -6.91
N ARG A 69 3.90 -4.33 -5.77
CA ARG A 69 3.53 -5.13 -4.60
C ARG A 69 2.22 -4.65 -3.93
N PRO A 70 1.18 -5.50 -3.80
CA PRO A 70 -0.14 -5.11 -3.27
C PRO A 70 -0.26 -5.06 -1.74
N GLU A 71 0.79 -5.38 -1.00
CA GLU A 71 0.77 -5.62 0.44
C GLU A 71 0.31 -4.38 1.23
N LEU A 72 0.71 -3.17 0.79
CA LEU A 72 0.30 -1.92 1.43
C LEU A 72 -1.17 -1.59 1.19
N ILE A 73 -1.70 -1.81 -0.02
CA ILE A 73 -3.12 -1.55 -0.31
C ILE A 73 -4.01 -2.57 0.41
N GLU A 74 -3.55 -3.81 0.56
CA GLU A 74 -4.25 -4.84 1.32
C GLU A 74 -4.32 -4.49 2.81
N SER A 75 -3.22 -4.10 3.43
CA SER A 75 -3.23 -3.71 4.84
C SER A 75 -4.10 -2.46 5.09
N THR A 76 -4.10 -1.51 4.16
CA THR A 76 -5.02 -0.35 4.16
C THR A 76 -6.48 -0.78 4.16
N TYR A 77 -6.83 -1.79 3.36
CA TYR A 77 -8.18 -2.35 3.30
C TYR A 77 -8.63 -2.98 4.63
N TRP A 78 -7.76 -3.78 5.25
CA TRP A 78 -8.08 -4.41 6.53
C TRP A 78 -8.26 -3.38 7.64
N LEU A 79 -7.41 -2.35 7.68
CA LEU A 79 -7.55 -1.23 8.61
C LEU A 79 -8.86 -0.47 8.40
N TYR A 80 -9.24 -0.19 7.15
CA TYR A 80 -10.53 0.40 6.85
C TYR A 80 -11.70 -0.48 7.32
N LYS A 81 -11.63 -1.80 7.10
CA LYS A 81 -12.68 -2.73 7.52
C LYS A 81 -12.86 -2.75 9.04
N ALA A 82 -11.76 -2.67 9.79
CA ALA A 82 -11.77 -2.70 11.25
C ALA A 82 -12.18 -1.36 11.89
N THR A 83 -11.70 -0.24 11.36
CA THR A 83 -11.92 1.09 11.96
C THR A 83 -13.08 1.86 11.33
N ARG A 84 -13.41 1.59 10.07
CA ARG A 84 -14.28 2.37 9.19
C ARG A 84 -13.92 3.86 9.07
N ASP A 85 -12.67 4.22 9.35
CA ASP A 85 -12.20 5.61 9.20
C ASP A 85 -12.04 5.95 7.71
N PRO A 86 -12.69 7.01 7.19
CA PRO A 86 -12.57 7.42 5.79
C PRO A 86 -11.15 7.78 5.36
N ARG A 87 -10.23 8.09 6.29
CA ARG A 87 -8.82 8.38 5.96
C ARG A 87 -8.14 7.24 5.20
N TYR A 88 -8.53 5.99 5.47
CA TYR A 88 -7.98 4.84 4.75
C TYR A 88 -8.48 4.73 3.31
N LEU A 89 -9.66 5.28 3.00
CA LEU A 89 -10.14 5.40 1.63
C LEU A 89 -9.33 6.43 0.85
N ASP A 90 -8.98 7.55 1.49
CA ASP A 90 -8.12 8.57 0.89
C ASP A 90 -6.70 8.04 0.67
N ALA A 91 -6.14 7.32 1.65
CA ALA A 91 -4.85 6.65 1.49
C ALA A 91 -4.88 5.63 0.33
N GLY A 92 -5.95 4.83 0.22
CA GLY A 92 -6.15 3.92 -0.91
C GLY A 92 -6.22 4.65 -2.25
N ARG A 93 -6.90 5.80 -2.31
CA ARG A 93 -6.97 6.64 -3.51
C ARG A 93 -5.60 7.17 -3.91
N GLU A 94 -4.78 7.62 -2.96
CA GLU A 94 -3.41 8.08 -3.22
C GLU A 94 -2.54 6.95 -3.77
N ILE A 95 -2.59 5.76 -3.17
CA ILE A 95 -1.85 4.58 -3.66
C ILE A 95 -2.22 4.24 -5.10
N LEU A 96 -3.53 4.21 -5.39
CA LEU A 96 -4.04 3.91 -6.72
C LEU A 96 -3.66 4.99 -7.74
N ALA A 97 -3.67 6.27 -7.34
CA ALA A 97 -3.23 7.36 -8.20
C ALA A 97 -1.75 7.23 -8.53
N SER A 98 -0.87 6.99 -7.54
CA SER A 98 0.57 6.79 -7.76
C SER A 98 0.83 5.64 -8.74
N LEU A 99 0.12 4.52 -8.61
CA LEU A 99 0.22 3.40 -9.56
C LEU A 99 -0.23 3.80 -10.97
N GLN A 100 -1.32 4.55 -11.09
CA GLN A 100 -1.86 4.96 -12.38
C GLN A 100 -0.96 5.95 -13.12
N TYR A 101 -0.33 6.87 -12.40
CA TYR A 101 0.52 7.90 -12.99
C TYR A 101 1.96 7.43 -13.16
N GLY A 102 2.52 6.75 -12.16
CA GLY A 102 3.94 6.41 -12.12
C GLY A 102 4.30 5.04 -12.71
N ALA A 103 3.37 4.07 -12.70
CA ALA A 103 3.63 2.71 -13.16
C ALA A 103 2.90 2.30 -14.44
N ARG A 104 2.19 3.22 -15.10
CA ARG A 104 1.45 2.91 -16.33
C ARG A 104 2.38 2.88 -17.55
N CYS A 105 2.28 1.80 -18.32
CA CYS A 105 2.98 1.59 -19.59
C CYS A 105 2.00 1.44 -20.76
N THR A 106 2.53 1.39 -21.98
CA THR A 106 1.76 1.29 -23.23
C THR A 106 0.79 0.09 -23.24
N CYS A 107 1.20 -1.06 -22.70
CA CYS A 107 0.42 -2.29 -22.67
C CYS A 107 -0.11 -2.71 -21.28
N GLY A 108 0.12 -1.92 -20.22
CA GLY A 108 -0.27 -2.33 -18.86
C GLY A 108 0.40 -1.53 -17.74
N TYR A 109 0.97 -2.23 -16.77
CA TYR A 109 1.76 -1.64 -15.69
C TYR A 109 3.16 -2.23 -15.68
N CYS A 110 4.15 -1.39 -15.41
CA CYS A 110 5.56 -1.74 -15.44
C CYS A 110 6.19 -1.72 -14.05
N HIS A 111 7.21 -2.57 -13.89
CA HIS A 111 8.14 -2.53 -12.78
C HIS A 111 8.79 -1.14 -12.67
N ILE A 112 8.92 -0.62 -11.45
CA ILE A 112 9.70 0.58 -11.19
C ILE A 112 11.10 0.14 -10.78
N SER A 113 12.11 0.41 -11.61
CA SER A 113 13.51 0.09 -11.32
C SER A 113 14.12 1.00 -10.26
N ASP A 114 13.72 2.28 -10.25
CA ASP A 114 14.19 3.26 -9.28
C ASP A 114 13.03 4.17 -8.84
N VAL A 115 12.63 4.07 -7.57
CA VAL A 115 11.57 4.89 -6.97
C VAL A 115 11.95 6.36 -6.77
N GLU A 116 13.25 6.71 -6.72
CA GLU A 116 13.66 8.11 -6.56
C GLU A 116 13.51 8.87 -7.87
N PHE A 117 13.93 8.26 -8.99
CA PHE A 117 13.83 8.85 -10.33
C PHE A 117 12.58 8.42 -11.10
N HIS A 118 11.72 7.58 -10.50
CA HIS A 118 10.53 7.00 -11.13
C HIS A 118 10.86 6.30 -12.48
N LYS A 119 12.01 5.65 -12.55
CA LYS A 119 12.46 4.99 -13.78
C LYS A 119 11.72 3.66 -13.94
N GLN A 120 10.90 3.57 -14.97
CA GLN A 120 10.18 2.35 -15.32
C GLN A 120 11.09 1.38 -16.09
N GLU A 121 10.85 0.09 -15.89
CA GLU A 121 11.46 -1.00 -16.64
C GLU A 121 10.33 -1.81 -17.28
N ASP A 122 10.49 -2.18 -18.56
CA ASP A 122 9.48 -2.88 -19.36
C ASP A 122 9.42 -4.38 -18.99
N HIS A 123 9.24 -4.63 -17.70
CA HIS A 123 9.05 -5.95 -17.11
C HIS A 123 7.79 -5.91 -16.25
N MET A 124 6.87 -6.84 -16.50
CA MET A 124 5.64 -6.97 -15.73
C MET A 124 5.66 -8.29 -14.97
N GLU A 125 5.72 -8.21 -13.65
CA GLU A 125 5.65 -9.40 -12.80
C GLU A 125 4.24 -9.99 -12.82
N SER A 126 4.16 -11.32 -12.97
CA SER A 126 2.89 -12.06 -13.09
C SER A 126 1.98 -11.94 -11.86
N PHE A 127 2.53 -11.73 -10.67
CA PHE A 127 1.78 -11.51 -9.42
C PHE A 127 0.91 -10.25 -9.44
N PHE A 128 1.27 -9.23 -10.21
CA PHE A 128 0.50 -7.99 -10.29
C PHE A 128 -0.91 -8.21 -10.84
N LEU A 129 -1.07 -9.07 -11.84
CA LEU A 129 -2.36 -9.42 -12.43
C LEU A 129 -3.22 -10.29 -11.49
N ALA A 130 -2.60 -11.18 -10.72
CA ALA A 130 -3.32 -12.12 -9.86
C ALA A 130 -3.75 -11.52 -8.51
N GLU A 131 -2.90 -10.68 -7.91
CA GLU A 131 -3.09 -10.14 -6.57
C GLU A 131 -3.49 -8.66 -6.60
N THR A 132 -2.76 -7.81 -7.33
CA THR A 132 -3.02 -6.36 -7.34
C THR A 132 -4.32 -6.03 -8.07
N VAL A 133 -4.63 -6.67 -9.20
CA VAL A 133 -5.94 -6.46 -9.88
C VAL A 133 -7.08 -7.02 -9.05
N ARG A 134 -6.90 -8.17 -8.38
CA ARG A 134 -7.93 -8.77 -7.52
C ARG A 134 -8.23 -7.91 -6.29
N ASN A 135 -7.19 -7.42 -5.62
CA ASN A 135 -7.33 -6.52 -4.48
C ASN A 135 -7.85 -5.15 -4.91
N LYS A 136 -7.39 -4.60 -6.04
CA LYS A 136 -7.96 -3.39 -6.64
C LYS A 136 -9.44 -3.60 -6.95
N ALA A 137 -9.83 -4.70 -7.59
CA ALA A 137 -11.23 -5.02 -7.84
C ALA A 137 -12.02 -5.15 -6.54
N ARG A 138 -11.50 -5.79 -5.50
CA ARG A 138 -12.18 -5.90 -4.20
C ARG A 138 -12.29 -4.56 -3.50
N PHE A 139 -11.23 -3.76 -3.48
CA PHE A 139 -11.18 -2.42 -2.90
C PHE A 139 -12.12 -1.47 -3.64
N TYR A 140 -12.08 -1.43 -4.98
CA TYR A 140 -13.02 -0.70 -5.82
C TYR A 140 -14.44 -1.23 -5.66
N LEU A 141 -14.68 -2.54 -5.51
CA LEU A 141 -16.02 -3.05 -5.27
C LEU A 141 -16.53 -2.57 -3.93
N THR A 142 -15.74 -2.59 -2.85
CA THR A 142 -16.11 -1.98 -1.56
C THR A 142 -16.21 -0.46 -1.63
N MET A 143 -15.32 0.24 -2.35
CA MET A 143 -15.41 1.70 -2.54
C MET A 143 -16.66 2.05 -3.33
N PHE A 144 -16.97 1.36 -4.43
CA PHE A 144 -18.21 1.53 -5.18
C PHE A 144 -19.41 1.12 -4.34
N TYR A 145 -19.39 0.00 -3.60
CA TYR A 145 -20.50 -0.41 -2.74
C TYR A 145 -20.73 0.59 -1.61
N LEU A 146 -19.68 1.09 -0.96
CA LEU A 146 -19.77 2.04 0.16
C LEU A 146 -20.04 3.45 -0.33
N TRP A 147 -19.56 3.84 -1.51
CA TRP A 147 -19.91 5.11 -2.14
C TRP A 147 -21.33 5.07 -2.66
N TYR A 148 -21.79 3.94 -3.24
CA TYR A 148 -23.18 3.73 -3.64
C TYR A 148 -24.10 3.67 -2.42
N ILE A 149 -23.74 2.95 -1.35
CA ILE A 149 -24.51 2.90 -0.08
C ILE A 149 -24.50 4.25 0.64
N SER A 150 -23.39 5.00 0.66
CA SER A 150 -23.34 6.33 1.25
C SER A 150 -24.07 7.36 0.41
N LEU A 151 -24.03 7.27 -0.94
CA LEU A 151 -24.90 8.07 -1.81
C LEU A 151 -26.38 7.70 -1.60
N PHE A 152 -26.70 6.40 -1.48
CA PHE A 152 -28.09 5.94 -1.27
C PHE A 152 -28.62 6.35 0.10
N LEU A 153 -27.81 6.27 1.17
CA LEU A 153 -28.17 6.75 2.51
C LEU A 153 -28.30 8.28 2.55
N CYS A 154 -27.43 9.00 1.86
CA CYS A 154 -27.53 10.46 1.75
C CYS A 154 -28.77 10.89 0.92
N PHE A 155 -29.17 10.11 -0.08
CA PHE A 155 -30.40 10.37 -0.86
C PHE A 155 -31.69 10.02 -0.10
N VAL A 156 -31.65 9.04 0.81
CA VAL A 156 -32.82 8.61 1.61
C VAL A 156 -33.03 9.46 2.86
N GLN A 157 -32.02 10.18 3.36
CA GLN A 157 -32.19 11.18 4.44
C GLN A 157 -32.56 12.58 3.93
N MET A 158 -32.67 12.76 2.61
CA MET A 158 -33.07 14.02 1.96
C MET A 158 -34.44 13.92 1.25
N ILE A 159 -35.27 12.94 1.66
CA ILE A 159 -36.70 12.79 1.38
C ILE A 159 -37.40 12.59 2.73
#